data_AF-A0A3N6MCR0-F1
#
_entry.id   AF-A0A3N6MCR0-F1
#
_cell.length_a   1.000
_cell.length_b   1.000
_cell.length_c   1.000
_cell.angle_alpha   90.00
_cell.angle_beta   90.00
_cell.angle_gamma   90.00
#
_symmetry.space_group_name_H-M   'P 1'
#
loop_
_entity.id
_entity.type
_entity.pdbx_description
1 polymer ?
#
loop_
_entity_poly.entity_id
_entity_poly.type
_entity_poly.pdbx_seq_one_letter_code
_entity_poly.pdbx_strand_id
1 'polypeptide(L)'
;MLTAAEIANAKTRVNYQDDNCLHEDDDSVRIAYQWLDAQITTKKKLRAGHPLKEIIEIWGGRFVASSDVRVAAELHPRIRGMYPRFNISSRLTLPSCRRLLAIAGARTQDYSLTANHIIETYARIEGP
;
A
#
# COMPACT_ATOMS: atom_id res chain seq x y z
N MET A 1 5.63 -9.67 10.54
CA MET A 1 6.01 -8.94 9.30
C MET A 1 6.00 -9.93 8.16
N LEU A 2 5.58 -9.53 6.95
CA LEU A 2 5.53 -10.46 5.80
C LEU A 2 6.93 -11.00 5.46
N THR A 3 7.03 -12.33 5.38
CA THR A 3 8.25 -13.04 5.00
C THR A 3 8.43 -13.03 3.48
N ALA A 4 9.68 -13.18 3.02
CA ALA A 4 9.97 -13.30 1.60
C ALA A 4 9.24 -14.50 0.97
N ALA A 5 9.08 -15.61 1.71
CA ALA A 5 8.36 -16.79 1.24
C ALA A 5 6.86 -16.52 1.01
N GLU A 6 6.19 -15.81 1.93
CA GLU A 6 4.79 -15.40 1.77
C GLU A 6 4.61 -14.49 0.56
N ILE A 7 5.52 -13.52 0.39
CA ILE A 7 5.49 -12.58 -0.73
C ILE A 7 5.72 -13.31 -2.06
N ALA A 8 6.72 -14.17 -2.14
CA ALA A 8 7.00 -14.99 -3.33
C ALA A 8 5.80 -15.86 -3.71
N ASN A 9 5.16 -16.50 -2.72
CA ASN A 9 3.98 -17.33 -2.95
C ASN A 9 2.74 -16.52 -3.37
N ALA A 10 2.57 -15.29 -2.85
CA ALA A 10 1.50 -14.40 -3.30
C ALA A 10 1.76 -13.87 -4.72
N LYS A 11 3.02 -13.58 -5.07
CA LYS A 11 3.41 -13.13 -6.41
C LYS A 11 2.98 -14.11 -7.50
N THR A 12 2.88 -15.42 -7.23
CA THR A 12 2.40 -16.43 -8.21
C THR A 12 0.89 -16.51 -8.35
N ARG A 13 0.11 -15.94 -7.41
CA ARG A 13 -1.36 -15.98 -7.43
C ARG A 13 -2.01 -14.73 -7.99
N VAL A 14 -1.31 -13.60 -7.90
CA VAL A 14 -1.83 -12.31 -8.37
C VAL A 14 -1.97 -12.31 -9.88
N ASN A 15 -3.14 -11.90 -10.36
CA ASN A 15 -3.36 -11.69 -11.79
C ASN A 15 -2.79 -10.32 -12.22
N TYR A 16 -1.66 -10.35 -12.91
CA TYR A 16 -1.07 -9.17 -13.53
C TYR A 16 -1.71 -8.95 -14.90
N GLN A 17 -2.79 -8.17 -14.95
CA GLN A 17 -3.53 -7.92 -16.20
C GLN A 17 -2.73 -7.16 -17.29
N ASP A 18 -1.46 -6.78 -17.07
CA ASP A 18 -0.59 -6.05 -18.02
C ASP A 18 0.90 -6.43 -17.88
N ASP A 19 1.62 -6.44 -19.01
CA ASP A 19 2.87 -7.15 -19.33
C ASP A 19 4.19 -6.58 -18.74
N ASN A 20 4.16 -5.85 -17.62
CA ASN A 20 5.40 -5.41 -16.96
C ASN A 20 5.27 -5.54 -15.44
N CYS A 21 5.40 -6.78 -14.97
CA CYS A 21 5.43 -7.11 -13.56
C CYS A 21 6.79 -6.79 -12.94
N LEU A 22 7.10 -5.49 -12.82
CA LEU A 22 8.31 -5.03 -12.15
C LEU A 22 8.11 -5.15 -10.64
N HIS A 23 8.71 -6.16 -10.05
CA HIS A 23 8.92 -6.25 -8.60
C HIS A 23 10.38 -5.94 -8.33
N GLU A 24 10.67 -4.71 -7.90
CA GLU A 24 12.05 -4.35 -7.56
C GLU A 24 12.47 -4.96 -6.23
N ASP A 25 11.58 -4.96 -5.22
CA ASP A 25 11.92 -5.37 -3.86
C ASP A 25 10.68 -5.83 -3.06
N ASP A 26 10.87 -6.75 -2.12
CA ASP A 26 9.83 -7.21 -1.19
C ASP A 26 9.42 -6.12 -0.18
N ASP A 27 10.31 -5.15 0.11
CA ASP A 27 10.02 -4.03 0.99
C ASP A 27 8.92 -3.14 0.43
N SER A 28 8.83 -2.97 -0.88
CA SER A 28 7.72 -2.22 -1.51
C SER A 28 6.37 -2.90 -1.25
N VAL A 29 6.33 -4.24 -1.23
CA VAL A 29 5.15 -5.02 -0.83
C VAL A 29 4.86 -4.84 0.67
N ARG A 30 5.88 -4.88 1.53
CA ARG A 30 5.72 -4.67 2.98
C ARG A 30 5.18 -3.28 3.30
N ILE A 31 5.67 -2.24 2.61
CA ILE A 31 5.19 -0.86 2.74
C ILE A 31 3.73 -0.78 2.34
N ALA A 32 3.38 -1.29 1.15
CA ALA A 32 2.00 -1.29 0.68
C ALA A 32 1.07 -2.05 1.63
N TYR A 33 1.52 -3.18 2.20
CA TYR A 33 0.75 -3.95 3.18
C TYR A 33 0.46 -3.14 4.45
N GLN A 34 1.48 -2.47 5.00
CA GLN A 34 1.33 -1.65 6.20
C GLN A 34 0.39 -0.47 5.97
N TRP A 35 0.46 0.15 4.78
CA TRP A 35 -0.45 1.24 4.42
C TRP A 35 -1.90 0.74 4.31
N LEU A 36 -2.13 -0.40 3.66
CA LEU A 36 -3.44 -1.02 3.50
C LEU A 36 -4.06 -1.44 4.84
N ASP A 37 -3.26 -1.99 5.76
CA ASP A 37 -3.74 -2.46 7.08
C ASP A 37 -4.25 -1.33 7.97
N ALA A 38 -3.69 -0.13 7.83
CA ALA A 38 -4.17 1.06 8.53
C ALA A 38 -5.51 1.60 7.99
N GLN A 39 -5.98 1.13 6.82
CA GLN A 39 -7.20 1.65 6.22
C GLN A 39 -8.47 1.06 6.85
N ILE A 40 -9.49 1.91 6.96
CA ILE A 40 -10.84 1.46 7.30
C ILE A 40 -11.44 0.75 6.10
N THR A 41 -11.80 -0.52 6.29
CA THR A 41 -12.48 -1.31 5.25
C THR A 41 -13.97 -0.99 5.20
N THR A 42 -14.57 -1.14 4.03
CA THR A 42 -16.01 -0.93 3.81
C THR A 42 -16.64 -2.12 3.08
N LYS A 43 -17.97 -2.19 3.09
CA LYS A 43 -18.70 -3.26 2.38
C LYS A 43 -18.64 -3.11 0.85
N LYS A 44 -18.38 -1.90 0.34
CA LYS A 44 -18.37 -1.59 -1.10
C LYS A 44 -16.94 -1.34 -1.56
N LYS A 45 -16.65 -1.61 -2.83
CA LYS A 45 -15.37 -1.22 -3.44
C LYS A 45 -15.37 0.30 -3.69
N LEU A 46 -14.19 0.89 -3.63
CA LEU A 46 -13.94 2.28 -4.00
C LEU A 46 -14.42 2.53 -5.44
N ARG A 47 -15.21 3.60 -5.65
CA ARG A 47 -15.80 3.94 -6.97
C ARG A 47 -14.84 4.73 -7.86
N ALA A 48 -14.04 5.63 -7.29
CA ALA A 48 -13.02 6.42 -7.98
C ALA A 48 -11.64 5.87 -7.61
N GLY A 49 -10.75 5.67 -8.59
CA GLY A 49 -9.39 5.20 -8.31
C GLY A 49 -8.59 6.33 -7.70
N HIS A 50 -8.31 6.26 -6.40
CA HIS A 50 -7.22 7.06 -5.84
C HIS A 50 -5.90 6.60 -6.51
N PRO A 51 -4.93 7.51 -6.69
CA PRO A 51 -3.57 7.15 -7.12
C PRO A 51 -2.86 6.45 -5.94
N LEU A 52 -3.32 5.23 -5.63
CA LEU A 52 -2.93 4.51 -4.41
C LEU A 52 -1.43 4.21 -4.40
N LYS A 53 -0.87 3.87 -5.56
CA LYS A 53 0.57 3.70 -5.71
C LYS A 53 1.31 4.95 -5.22
N GLU A 54 0.99 6.11 -5.79
CA GLU A 54 1.70 7.37 -5.54
C GLU A 54 1.55 7.81 -4.07
N ILE A 55 0.36 7.60 -3.49
CA ILE A 55 0.09 7.86 -2.08
C ILE A 55 0.95 6.98 -1.17
N ILE A 56 1.07 5.69 -1.52
CA ILE A 56 1.89 4.73 -0.76
C ILE A 56 3.38 5.04 -0.92
N GLU A 57 3.83 5.43 -2.11
CA GLU A 57 5.22 5.84 -2.39
C GLU A 57 5.64 7.02 -1.52
N ILE A 58 4.81 8.07 -1.51
CA ILE A 58 5.04 9.29 -0.73
C ILE A 58 5.07 8.99 0.77
N TRP A 59 4.16 8.15 1.27
CA TRP A 59 4.13 7.78 2.68
C TRP A 59 5.31 6.87 3.07
N GLY A 60 5.62 5.88 2.23
CA GLY A 60 6.67 4.88 2.46
C GLY A 60 8.08 5.39 2.22
N GLY A 61 8.24 6.50 1.48
CA GLY A 61 9.54 7.04 1.12
C GLY A 61 10.35 6.13 0.19
N ARG A 62 9.66 5.39 -0.68
CA ARG A 62 10.23 4.39 -1.59
C ARG A 62 9.28 4.16 -2.77
N PHE A 63 9.83 3.90 -3.95
CA PHE A 63 9.09 3.42 -5.12
C PHE A 63 8.26 2.15 -4.80
N VAL A 64 7.03 2.12 -5.29
CA VAL A 64 6.08 1.02 -5.11
C VAL A 64 5.37 0.81 -6.44
N ALA A 65 5.50 -0.36 -7.04
CA ALA A 65 4.77 -0.66 -8.26
C ALA A 65 3.30 -0.99 -7.96
N SER A 66 2.42 -0.80 -8.96
CA SER A 66 1.01 -1.22 -8.85
C SER A 66 0.88 -2.73 -8.59
N SER A 67 1.82 -3.54 -9.08
CA SER A 67 1.96 -4.97 -8.80
C SER A 67 2.23 -5.24 -7.32
N ASP A 68 3.08 -4.45 -6.66
CA ASP A 68 3.37 -4.58 -5.22
C ASP A 68 2.12 -4.33 -4.38
N VAL A 69 1.32 -3.32 -4.74
CA VAL A 69 0.04 -3.04 -4.08
C VAL A 69 -0.95 -4.19 -4.27
N ARG A 70 -0.96 -4.84 -5.44
CA ARG A 70 -1.80 -6.03 -5.68
C ARG A 70 -1.36 -7.21 -4.81
N VAL A 71 -0.07 -7.48 -4.70
CA VAL A 71 0.48 -8.55 -3.84
C VAL A 71 0.18 -8.28 -2.37
N ALA A 72 0.36 -7.04 -1.92
CA ALA A 72 0.01 -6.64 -0.57
C ALA A 72 -1.48 -6.83 -0.26
N ALA A 73 -2.35 -6.47 -1.20
CA ALA A 73 -3.79 -6.68 -1.06
C ALA A 73 -4.20 -8.16 -1.04
N GLU A 74 -3.56 -9.00 -1.87
CA GLU A 74 -3.76 -10.46 -1.90
C GLU A 74 -3.36 -11.12 -0.57
N LEU A 75 -2.29 -10.62 0.07
CA LEU A 75 -1.83 -11.11 1.38
C LEU A 75 -2.70 -10.64 2.54
N HIS A 76 -3.52 -9.60 2.36
CA HIS A 76 -4.17 -8.93 3.48
C HIS A 76 -5.57 -9.50 3.78
N PRO A 77 -5.84 -10.01 5.00
CA PRO A 77 -7.04 -10.80 5.30
C PRO A 77 -8.37 -10.04 5.17
N ARG A 78 -8.34 -8.71 5.33
CA ARG A 78 -9.53 -7.84 5.28
C ARG A 78 -9.68 -7.07 3.97
N ILE A 79 -8.65 -7.04 3.14
CA ILE A 79 -8.67 -6.25 1.90
C ILE A 79 -9.17 -7.15 0.77
N ARG A 80 -10.06 -6.60 -0.06
CA ARG A 80 -10.77 -7.30 -1.12
C ARG A 80 -10.91 -6.36 -2.31
N GLY A 81 -11.03 -6.94 -3.49
CA GLY A 81 -11.12 -6.19 -4.75
C GLY A 81 -9.82 -6.31 -5.55
N MET A 82 -9.70 -5.49 -6.58
CA MET A 82 -8.56 -5.50 -7.49
C MET A 82 -8.08 -4.08 -7.66
N TYR A 83 -6.77 -3.88 -7.74
CA TYR A 83 -6.19 -2.56 -7.97
C TYR A 83 -6.79 -1.90 -9.23
N PRO A 84 -7.17 -0.61 -9.18
CA PRO A 84 -7.03 0.34 -8.05
C PRO A 84 -8.26 0.39 -7.11
N ARG A 85 -9.20 -0.54 -7.22
CA ARG A 85 -10.51 -0.54 -6.55
C ARG A 85 -10.61 -1.60 -5.44
N PHE A 86 -10.04 -1.28 -4.28
CA PHE A 86 -10.18 -2.08 -3.06
C PHE A 86 -11.41 -1.70 -2.23
N ASN A 87 -11.76 -2.52 -1.25
CA ASN A 87 -12.82 -2.30 -0.27
C ASN A 87 -12.39 -1.36 0.88
N ILE A 88 -11.71 -0.26 0.57
CA ILE A 88 -11.28 0.75 1.56
C ILE A 88 -12.16 2.00 1.50
N SER A 89 -12.25 2.71 2.62
CA SER A 89 -12.95 4.00 2.72
C SER A 89 -12.25 5.05 1.87
N SER A 90 -13.00 5.89 1.16
CA SER A 90 -12.44 7.07 0.46
C SER A 90 -11.90 8.13 1.42
N ARG A 91 -12.32 8.09 2.69
CA ARG A 91 -11.72 8.87 3.78
C ARG A 91 -10.51 8.13 4.32
N LEU A 92 -9.38 8.26 3.62
CA LEU A 92 -8.12 7.57 3.91
C LEU A 92 -7.58 7.92 5.29
N THR A 93 -6.87 6.97 5.89
CA THR A 93 -6.21 7.10 7.19
C THR A 93 -4.71 7.22 6.97
N LEU A 94 -4.09 8.29 7.48
CA LEU A 94 -2.64 8.45 7.50
C LEU A 94 -2.06 7.40 8.47
N PRO A 95 -1.31 6.39 7.99
CA PRO A 95 -0.77 5.38 8.87
C PRO A 95 0.35 5.94 9.75
N SER A 96 0.50 5.40 10.95
CA SER A 96 1.57 5.72 11.88
C SER A 96 2.94 5.38 11.29
N CYS A 97 3.90 6.30 11.43
CA CYS A 97 5.29 6.09 11.02
C CYS A 97 5.92 4.84 11.66
N ARG A 98 5.41 4.41 12.83
CA ARG A 98 5.91 3.22 13.53
C ARG A 98 5.76 1.93 12.70
N ARG A 99 4.78 1.87 11.80
CA ARG A 99 4.55 0.72 10.91
C ARG A 99 5.72 0.46 9.95
N LEU A 100 6.55 1.48 9.67
CA LEU A 100 7.70 1.38 8.79
C LEU A 100 9.00 0.96 9.50
N LEU A 101 9.05 0.95 10.84
CA LEU A 101 10.29 0.75 11.60
C LEU A 101 10.99 -0.59 11.33
N ALA A 102 10.22 -1.61 10.93
CA ALA A 102 10.72 -2.94 10.62
C ALA A 102 10.98 -3.18 9.12
N ILE A 103 10.95 -2.13 8.30
CA ILE A 103 11.20 -2.20 6.85
C ILE A 103 12.49 -1.44 6.55
N ALA A 104 13.55 -2.16 6.18
CA ALA A 104 14.87 -1.57 5.96
C ALA A 104 14.86 -0.56 4.79
N GLY A 105 14.13 -0.86 3.71
CA GLY A 105 13.99 -0.03 2.53
C GLY A 105 13.03 1.15 2.67
N ALA A 106 12.30 1.30 3.78
CA ALA A 106 11.40 2.44 3.95
C ALA A 106 12.18 3.74 4.18
N ARG A 107 11.72 4.84 3.56
CA ARG A 107 12.35 6.18 3.66
C ARG A 107 13.81 6.22 3.22
N THR A 108 14.18 5.38 2.27
CA THR A 108 15.53 5.34 1.69
C THR A 108 15.64 6.10 0.37
N GLN A 109 14.52 6.59 -0.17
CA GLN A 109 14.45 7.32 -1.44
C GLN A 109 13.77 8.68 -1.24
N ASP A 110 13.87 9.57 -2.24
CA ASP A 110 13.46 10.99 -2.16
C ASP A 110 11.95 11.24 -2.23
N TYR A 111 11.12 10.24 -1.92
CA TYR A 111 9.67 10.41 -1.80
C TYR A 111 9.34 10.98 -0.42
N SER A 112 8.84 12.22 -0.38
CA SER A 112 8.68 12.96 0.87
C SER A 112 7.22 13.30 1.16
N LEU A 113 6.77 12.90 2.36
CA LEU A 113 5.46 13.25 2.89
C LEU A 113 5.44 14.71 3.35
N THR A 114 4.76 15.59 2.60
CA THR A 114 4.61 17.01 2.94
C THR A 114 3.32 17.27 3.71
N ALA A 115 3.26 18.39 4.45
CA ALA A 115 2.03 18.80 5.14
C ALA A 115 0.85 18.98 4.18
N ASN A 116 1.09 19.57 3.01
CA ASN A 116 0.05 19.74 1.98
C ASN A 116 -0.47 18.39 1.49
N HIS A 117 0.43 17.45 1.18
CA HIS A 117 0.02 16.11 0.76
C HIS A 117 -0.81 15.40 1.83
N ILE A 118 -0.46 15.57 3.10
CA ILE A 118 -1.23 15.00 4.22
C ILE A 118 -2.66 15.55 4.22
N ILE A 119 -2.80 16.88 4.16
CA ILE A 119 -4.09 17.59 4.22
C ILE A 119 -4.99 17.22 3.04
N GLU A 120 -4.42 17.09 1.84
CA GLU A 120 -5.18 16.78 0.62
C GLU A 120 -5.57 15.30 0.52
N THR A 121 -4.75 14.41 1.09
CA THR A 121 -4.90 12.95 0.88
C THR A 121 -5.66 12.27 2.01
N TYR A 122 -5.36 12.62 3.26
CA TYR A 122 -5.82 11.86 4.42
C TYR A 122 -6.89 12.61 5.20
N ALA A 123 -7.99 11.92 5.47
CA ALA A 123 -9.11 12.47 6.22
C ALA A 123 -8.94 12.34 7.74
N ARG A 124 -7.99 11.51 8.19
CA ARG A 124 -7.72 11.25 9.60
C ARG A 124 -6.30 10.69 9.77
N ILE A 125 -5.80 10.75 10.99
CA ILE A 125 -4.52 10.15 11.39
C ILE A 125 -4.82 8.88 12.19
N GLU A 126 -4.04 7.84 11.96
CA GLU A 126 -4.11 6.61 12.75
C GLU A 126 -3.87 6.92 14.24
N GLY A 127 -4.67 6.32 15.12
CA GLY A 127 -4.52 6.49 16.55
C GLY A 127 -3.20 5.92 17.09
N PRO A 128 -2.77 6.33 18.29
CA PRO A 128 -1.57 5.84 18.95
C PRO A 128 -1.61 4.33 19.28
#